data_AF-A0A8G0ZTS2-F1
#
_entry.id   AF-A0A8G0ZTS2-F1
#
_cell.length_a   1.000
_cell.length_b   1.000
_cell.length_c   1.000
_cell.angle_alpha   90.00
_cell.angle_beta   90.00
_cell.angle_gamma   90.00
#
_symmetry.space_group_name_H-M   'P 1'
#
loop_
_entity.id
_entity.type
_entity.pdbx_description
1 polymer ?
#
loop_
_entity_poly.entity_id
_entity_poly.type
_entity_poly.pdbx_seq_one_letter_code
_entity_poly.pdbx_strand_id
1 'polypeptide(L)'
;MIGFIGSVFSPWYRWSGRRNPQNHCCLNVVTSGLRHGRFTMTDRGASALRQSRDTLEVGPSRMHWTGTELVIDINEWGAPPMVTPVRGRIVLTPKAVTGAEVALTPDGRHLWRPFSPIGDVSVRLEPGHRWDGHGYFDANFGTRALEQDFRFWTWGRYPLKDRTVCFYDAIRRDGTRLALAVEADIKGRVSEIDLPPVAPLRRSGWLVRRETRADAGHVPKARLSLLDAPFYSRALVQTEIGGEPSLGMHEALDLVRFRQPLLKPMLALRVPRRADWP
;
A
#
# COMPACT_ATOMS: atom_id res chain seq x y z
N MET A 1 3.04 1.91 -5.22
CA MET A 1 2.74 0.76 -6.11
C MET A 1 2.85 -0.52 -5.32
N ILE A 2 2.26 -1.63 -5.77
CA ILE A 2 2.27 -2.90 -5.03
C ILE A 2 2.35 -4.08 -6.01
N GLY A 3 3.25 -5.04 -5.77
CA GLY A 3 3.24 -6.36 -6.42
C GLY A 3 2.46 -7.36 -5.57
N PHE A 4 1.51 -8.07 -6.17
CA PHE A 4 0.64 -9.02 -5.48
C PHE A 4 0.82 -10.44 -6.01
N ILE A 5 0.93 -11.39 -5.08
CA ILE A 5 0.61 -12.80 -5.28
C ILE A 5 -0.60 -13.08 -4.40
N GLY A 6 -1.73 -13.49 -4.99
CA GLY A 6 -3.00 -13.60 -4.27
C GLY A 6 -3.55 -12.24 -3.87
N SER A 7 -3.78 -11.37 -4.85
CA SER A 7 -4.26 -10.00 -4.62
C SER A 7 -5.50 -9.95 -3.73
N VAL A 8 -5.34 -9.41 -2.52
CA VAL A 8 -6.43 -9.34 -1.51
C VAL A 8 -7.61 -8.48 -1.96
N PHE A 9 -7.39 -7.59 -2.93
CA PHE A 9 -8.41 -6.72 -3.52
C PHE A 9 -9.00 -7.28 -4.82
N SER A 10 -8.52 -8.42 -5.32
CA SER A 10 -9.06 -9.06 -6.53
C SER A 10 -10.44 -9.67 -6.27
N PRO A 11 -11.49 -9.25 -7.00
CA PRO A 11 -12.80 -9.89 -6.92
C PRO A 11 -12.75 -11.33 -7.49
N TRP A 12 -11.90 -11.56 -8.50
CA TRP A 12 -11.70 -12.89 -9.10
C TRP A 12 -11.13 -13.88 -8.10
N TYR A 13 -10.14 -13.44 -7.30
CA TYR A 13 -9.58 -14.28 -6.25
C TYR A 13 -10.59 -14.58 -5.14
N ARG A 14 -11.44 -13.60 -4.82
CA ARG A 14 -12.52 -13.79 -3.86
C ARG A 14 -13.57 -14.79 -4.37
N TRP A 15 -13.94 -14.73 -5.65
CA TRP A 15 -14.95 -15.60 -6.25
C TRP A 15 -14.42 -17.01 -6.50
N SER A 16 -13.12 -17.19 -6.75
CA SER A 16 -12.47 -18.50 -6.82
C SER A 16 -12.32 -19.19 -5.46
N GLY A 17 -12.77 -18.55 -4.37
CA GLY A 17 -12.72 -19.09 -3.02
C GLY A 17 -11.35 -18.94 -2.34
N ARG A 18 -10.44 -18.13 -2.91
CA ARG A 18 -9.11 -17.82 -2.36
C ARG A 18 -8.20 -19.04 -2.11
N ARG A 19 -8.23 -20.02 -3.02
CA ARG A 19 -7.49 -21.30 -2.86
C ARG A 19 -6.10 -21.32 -3.52
N ASN A 20 -5.94 -20.60 -4.63
CA ASN A 20 -4.70 -20.59 -5.40
C ASN A 20 -4.24 -19.13 -5.64
N PRO A 21 -3.44 -18.54 -4.72
CA PRO A 21 -3.01 -17.15 -4.83
C PRO A 21 -2.16 -16.88 -6.08
N GLN A 22 -1.37 -17.85 -6.53
CA GLN A 22 -0.53 -17.74 -7.73
C GLN A 22 -1.37 -17.54 -9.00
N ASN A 23 -2.64 -17.94 -8.99
CA ASN A 23 -3.56 -17.70 -10.11
C ASN A 23 -4.18 -16.29 -10.12
N HIS A 24 -3.82 -15.43 -9.17
CA HIS A 24 -4.38 -14.09 -8.98
C HIS A 24 -3.29 -13.09 -8.61
N CYS A 25 -2.39 -12.86 -9.55
CA CYS A 25 -1.24 -11.98 -9.40
C CYS A 25 -1.43 -10.67 -10.17
N CYS A 26 -0.92 -9.55 -9.65
CA CYS A 26 -0.92 -8.29 -10.39
C CYS A 26 0.16 -7.32 -9.92
N LEU A 27 0.54 -6.36 -10.77
CA LEU A 27 1.21 -5.14 -10.34
C LEU A 27 0.19 -4.00 -10.31
N ASN A 28 -0.05 -3.47 -9.11
CA ASN A 28 -0.88 -2.29 -8.91
C ASN A 28 -0.03 -1.02 -8.93
N VAL A 29 -0.20 -0.22 -9.98
CA VAL A 29 0.42 1.10 -10.11
C VAL A 29 -0.68 2.14 -10.04
N VAL A 30 -0.53 3.09 -9.13
CA VAL A 30 -1.41 4.25 -9.02
C VAL A 30 -0.56 5.50 -9.14
N THR A 31 -0.85 6.30 -10.16
CA THR A 31 -0.26 7.64 -10.31
C THR A 31 -1.33 8.67 -10.00
N SER A 32 -0.94 9.76 -9.35
CA SER A 32 -1.85 10.84 -8.94
C SER A 32 -1.43 12.14 -9.64
N GLY A 33 -2.39 12.98 -10.00
CA GLY A 33 -2.19 14.23 -10.73
C GLY A 33 -3.41 14.59 -11.57
N LEU A 34 -3.70 15.89 -11.72
CA LEU A 34 -4.96 16.41 -12.29
C LEU A 34 -5.27 15.90 -13.72
N ARG A 35 -4.24 15.57 -14.52
CA ARG A 35 -4.40 15.16 -15.93
C ARG A 35 -3.94 13.74 -16.26
N HIS A 36 -3.02 13.18 -15.46
CA HIS A 36 -2.32 11.93 -15.79
C HIS A 36 -2.46 10.84 -14.72
N GLY A 37 -3.45 10.96 -13.84
CA GLY A 37 -3.73 9.91 -12.85
C GLY A 37 -4.16 8.60 -13.51
N ARG A 38 -3.50 7.50 -13.15
CA ARG A 38 -3.78 6.15 -13.68
C ARG A 38 -3.87 5.16 -12.54
N PHE A 39 -4.61 4.09 -12.78
CA PHE A 39 -4.73 2.95 -11.89
C PHE A 39 -4.59 1.70 -12.75
N THR A 40 -3.63 0.84 -12.44
CA THR A 40 -3.44 -0.46 -13.08
C THR A 40 -3.69 -1.53 -12.05
N MET A 41 -4.36 -2.63 -12.43
CA MET A 41 -4.53 -3.78 -11.55
C MET A 41 -5.05 -5.00 -12.33
N THR A 42 -4.42 -5.34 -13.45
CA THR A 42 -4.84 -6.52 -14.22
C THR A 42 -4.54 -7.78 -13.41
N ASP A 43 -5.58 -8.51 -13.02
CA ASP A 43 -5.47 -9.80 -12.31
C ASP A 43 -5.07 -10.87 -13.32
N ARG A 44 -3.89 -11.46 -13.15
CA ARG A 44 -3.29 -12.44 -14.07
C ARG A 44 -3.22 -13.83 -13.47
N GLY A 45 -3.35 -14.83 -14.35
CA GLY A 45 -3.28 -16.24 -13.98
C GLY A 45 -1.87 -16.75 -13.70
N ALA A 46 -1.78 -18.00 -13.26
CA ALA A 46 -0.53 -18.60 -12.82
C ALA A 46 0.54 -18.65 -13.93
N SER A 47 0.14 -18.77 -15.20
CA SER A 47 1.04 -18.74 -16.36
C SER A 47 1.82 -17.43 -16.49
N ALA A 48 1.28 -16.32 -15.97
CA ALA A 48 1.93 -15.02 -15.98
C ALA A 48 2.94 -14.81 -14.84
N LEU A 49 2.98 -15.71 -13.84
CA LEU A 49 3.84 -15.56 -12.68
C LEU A 49 5.19 -16.23 -12.93
N ARG A 50 6.28 -15.51 -12.70
CA ARG A 50 7.61 -16.08 -12.51
C ARG A 50 8.23 -15.50 -11.25
N GLN A 51 8.87 -16.38 -10.48
CA GLN A 51 9.53 -16.00 -9.24
C GLN A 51 10.94 -16.57 -9.24
N SER A 52 11.88 -15.76 -8.81
CA SER A 52 13.20 -16.18 -8.35
C SER A 52 13.48 -15.53 -7.00
N ARG A 53 14.65 -15.78 -6.44
CA ARG A 53 15.09 -15.15 -5.19
C ARG A 53 14.97 -13.63 -5.23
N ASP A 54 15.38 -13.03 -6.35
CA ASP A 54 15.53 -11.58 -6.50
C ASP A 54 14.58 -10.98 -7.53
N THR A 55 13.63 -11.76 -8.07
CA THR A 55 12.70 -11.29 -9.11
C THR A 55 11.28 -11.78 -8.85
N LEU A 56 10.34 -10.84 -8.91
CA LEU A 56 8.92 -11.10 -9.12
C LEU A 56 8.51 -10.56 -10.49
N GLU A 57 8.09 -11.43 -11.38
CA GLU A 57 7.55 -11.06 -12.69
C GLU A 57 6.08 -11.47 -12.77
N VAL A 58 5.24 -10.55 -13.23
CA VAL A 58 3.81 -10.78 -13.41
C VAL A 58 3.39 -10.26 -14.77
N GLY A 59 3.30 -11.18 -15.73
CA GLY A 59 3.05 -10.89 -17.12
C GLY A 59 4.19 -10.05 -17.73
N PRO A 60 3.93 -8.83 -18.20
CA PRO A 60 4.92 -8.04 -18.91
C PRO A 60 5.73 -7.12 -17.98
N SER A 61 5.43 -7.13 -16.67
CA SER A 61 6.01 -6.23 -15.68
C SER A 61 6.84 -7.01 -14.67
N ARG A 62 7.91 -6.40 -14.16
CA ARG A 62 8.93 -7.07 -13.34
C ARG A 62 9.40 -6.18 -12.19
N MET A 63 9.58 -6.77 -11.02
CA MET A 63 10.27 -6.19 -9.87
C MET A 63 11.54 -7.00 -9.63
N HIS A 64 12.70 -6.36 -9.63
CA HIS A 64 14.00 -7.00 -9.48
C HIS A 64 14.85 -6.30 -8.43
N TRP A 65 15.33 -7.06 -7.45
CA TRP A 65 16.32 -6.60 -6.49
C TRP A 65 17.73 -6.82 -7.05
N THR A 66 18.54 -5.76 -7.13
CA THR A 66 19.91 -5.82 -7.68
C THR A 66 20.96 -6.18 -6.63
N GLY A 67 20.55 -6.33 -5.37
CA GLY A 67 21.46 -6.37 -4.21
C GLY A 67 21.53 -5.03 -3.48
N THR A 68 21.29 -3.92 -4.18
CA THR A 68 21.35 -2.55 -3.63
C THR A 68 20.09 -1.74 -3.90
N GLU A 69 19.37 -2.02 -4.99
CA GLU A 69 18.22 -1.24 -5.44
C GLU A 69 17.09 -2.15 -5.91
N LEU A 70 15.86 -1.67 -5.80
CA LEU A 70 14.67 -2.31 -6.36
C LEU A 70 14.33 -1.63 -7.69
N VAL A 71 14.63 -2.32 -8.79
CA VAL A 71 14.30 -1.89 -10.15
C VAL A 71 12.97 -2.49 -10.56
N ILE A 72 12.05 -1.63 -11.00
CA ILE A 72 10.68 -2.02 -11.30
C ILE A 72 10.33 -1.56 -12.71
N ASP A 73 10.28 -2.51 -13.64
CA ASP A 73 9.85 -2.30 -15.01
C ASP A 73 8.34 -2.50 -15.11
N ILE A 74 7.64 -1.46 -15.56
CA ILE A 74 6.19 -1.40 -15.67
C ILE A 74 5.79 -1.47 -17.14
N ASN A 75 4.88 -2.39 -17.47
CA ASN A 75 4.20 -2.44 -18.76
C ASN A 75 2.74 -2.83 -18.57
N GLU A 76 1.96 -1.92 -18.00
CA GLU A 76 0.59 -2.19 -17.59
C GLU A 76 -0.42 -1.39 -18.42
N TRP A 77 -1.68 -1.81 -18.34
CA TRP A 77 -2.81 -1.05 -18.85
C TRP A 77 -3.58 -0.42 -17.69
N GLY A 78 -3.95 0.85 -17.85
CA GLY A 78 -4.87 1.51 -16.95
C GLY A 78 -6.26 0.89 -16.98
N ALA A 79 -6.98 0.97 -15.86
CA ALA A 79 -8.38 0.57 -15.74
C ALA A 79 -9.31 1.79 -15.95
N PRO A 80 -10.61 1.57 -16.24
CA PRO A 80 -11.60 2.64 -16.34
C PRO A 80 -11.54 3.59 -15.15
N PRO A 81 -11.67 4.93 -15.34
CA PRO A 81 -12.12 5.58 -16.55
C PRO A 81 -11.02 5.85 -17.58
N MET A 82 -9.77 5.47 -17.32
CA MET A 82 -8.69 5.73 -18.28
C MET A 82 -7.86 4.51 -18.62
N VAL A 83 -8.26 3.88 -19.71
CA VAL A 83 -7.65 2.66 -20.27
C VAL A 83 -6.57 3.06 -21.27
N THR A 84 -5.41 3.44 -20.74
CA THR A 84 -4.22 3.81 -21.53
C THR A 84 -3.00 3.07 -21.00
N PRO A 85 -1.97 2.83 -21.82
CA PRO A 85 -0.75 2.17 -21.36
C PRO A 85 -0.06 3.01 -20.27
N VAL A 86 0.51 2.31 -19.29
CA VAL A 86 1.43 2.84 -18.28
C VAL A 86 2.72 2.06 -18.43
N ARG A 87 3.79 2.74 -18.85
CA ARG A 87 5.06 2.09 -19.19
C ARG A 87 6.25 2.83 -18.62
N GLY A 88 7.33 2.12 -18.36
CA GLY A 88 8.60 2.70 -17.98
C GLY A 88 9.16 2.06 -16.72
N ARG A 89 9.95 2.83 -15.96
CA ARG A 89 10.74 2.31 -14.86
C ARG A 89 10.57 3.13 -13.59
N ILE A 90 10.48 2.43 -12.47
CA ILE A 90 10.67 2.98 -11.12
C ILE A 90 11.93 2.34 -10.54
N VAL A 91 12.84 3.13 -10.00
CA VAL A 91 14.00 2.65 -9.23
C VAL A 91 13.85 3.14 -7.81
N LEU A 92 13.88 2.23 -6.84
CA LEU A 92 13.90 2.56 -5.42
C LEU A 92 15.26 2.18 -4.84
N THR A 93 15.91 3.14 -4.21
CA THR A 93 17.23 2.99 -3.57
C THR A 93 17.04 3.13 -2.06
N PRO A 94 17.04 2.03 -1.29
CA PRO A 94 16.94 2.06 0.16
C PRO A 94 18.11 2.83 0.79
N LYS A 95 17.84 3.57 1.87
CA LYS A 95 18.93 4.09 2.71
C LYS A 95 19.46 3.03 3.66
N ALA A 96 18.56 2.15 4.11
CA ALA A 96 18.89 0.94 4.82
C ALA A 96 17.78 -0.09 4.60
N VAL A 97 18.11 -1.37 4.73
CA VAL A 97 17.14 -2.48 4.74
C VAL A 97 17.01 -3.00 6.17
N THR A 98 15.82 -2.89 6.74
CA THR A 98 15.55 -3.28 8.13
C THR A 98 15.25 -4.77 8.24
N GLY A 99 15.53 -5.33 9.42
CA GLY A 99 15.10 -6.68 9.81
C GLY A 99 13.72 -6.71 10.48
N ALA A 100 13.01 -5.58 10.54
CA ALA A 100 11.77 -5.48 11.32
C ALA A 100 10.63 -6.28 10.69
N GLU A 101 9.88 -6.98 11.55
CA GLU A 101 8.67 -7.71 11.21
C GLU A 101 7.69 -7.60 12.37
N VAL A 102 6.43 -7.28 12.05
CA VAL A 102 5.40 -7.05 13.06
C VAL A 102 4.18 -7.90 12.75
N ALA A 103 3.74 -8.67 13.74
CA ALA A 103 2.49 -9.40 13.68
C ALA A 103 1.31 -8.46 13.93
N LEU A 104 0.45 -8.29 12.92
CA LEU A 104 -0.76 -7.47 13.01
C LEU A 104 -1.89 -8.20 13.74
N THR A 105 -1.83 -9.53 13.84
CA THR A 105 -2.73 -10.36 14.65
C THR A 105 -1.93 -11.20 15.66
N PRO A 106 -2.49 -11.50 16.85
CA PRO A 106 -1.79 -12.29 17.88
C PRO A 106 -1.36 -13.68 17.40
N ASP A 107 -2.06 -14.25 16.42
CA ASP A 107 -1.77 -15.56 15.84
C ASP A 107 -0.79 -15.51 14.64
N GLY A 108 -0.20 -14.34 14.36
CA GLY A 108 0.82 -14.18 13.31
C GLY A 108 0.32 -14.37 11.88
N ARG A 109 -1.01 -14.43 11.66
CA ARG A 109 -1.58 -14.68 10.32
C ARG A 109 -1.53 -13.49 9.38
N HIS A 110 -1.20 -12.31 9.90
CA HIS A 110 -0.97 -11.09 9.13
C HIS A 110 0.32 -10.45 9.63
N LEU A 111 1.29 -10.30 8.74
CA LEU A 111 2.61 -9.76 9.02
C LEU A 111 2.84 -8.51 8.17
N TRP A 112 3.44 -7.50 8.78
CA TRP A 112 3.93 -6.31 8.11
C TRP A 112 5.44 -6.18 8.28
N ARG A 113 6.13 -5.88 7.18
CA ARG A 113 7.59 -5.77 7.13
C ARG A 113 8.01 -4.47 6.44
N PRO A 114 8.41 -3.43 7.19
CA PRO A 114 8.90 -2.20 6.62
C PRO A 114 10.37 -2.32 6.20
N PHE A 115 10.63 -2.95 5.04
CA PHE A 115 11.99 -3.19 4.54
C PHE A 115 12.83 -1.92 4.46
N SER A 116 12.31 -0.83 3.90
CA SER A 116 13.02 0.45 3.79
C SER A 116 12.07 1.61 4.09
N PRO A 117 11.96 2.04 5.36
CA PRO A 117 11.16 3.19 5.78
C PRO A 117 11.62 4.52 5.14
N ILE A 118 12.91 4.58 4.82
CA ILE A 118 13.57 5.73 4.18
C ILE A 118 14.31 5.21 2.93
N GLY A 119 13.95 5.74 1.78
CA GLY A 119 14.64 5.51 0.52
C GLY A 119 14.52 6.71 -0.40
N ASP A 120 15.19 6.64 -1.53
CA ASP A 120 14.96 7.52 -2.66
C ASP A 120 14.22 6.74 -3.75
N VAL A 121 13.43 7.45 -4.55
CA VAL A 121 12.77 6.88 -5.72
C VAL A 121 13.01 7.76 -6.94
N SER A 122 13.35 7.11 -8.05
CA SER A 122 13.36 7.70 -9.38
C SER A 122 12.21 7.13 -10.19
N VAL A 123 11.32 7.98 -10.67
CA VAL A 123 10.16 7.58 -11.46
C VAL A 123 10.32 8.11 -12.87
N ARG A 124 10.28 7.20 -13.86
CA ARG A 124 10.31 7.47 -15.29
C ARG A 124 9.18 6.66 -15.94
N LEU A 125 7.94 7.14 -15.80
CA LEU A 125 6.75 6.50 -16.32
C LEU A 125 6.03 7.38 -17.34
N GLU A 126 5.60 6.74 -18.42
CA GLU A 126 4.72 7.32 -19.43
C GLU A 126 3.24 7.00 -19.13
N PRO A 127 2.32 7.94 -19.40
CA PRO A 127 2.57 9.32 -19.81
C PRO A 127 2.83 10.27 -18.60
N GLY A 128 3.87 11.10 -18.70
CA GLY A 128 3.96 12.35 -17.93
C GLY A 128 4.50 12.28 -16.50
N HIS A 129 5.08 11.17 -16.05
CA HIS A 129 5.61 11.01 -14.69
C HIS A 129 7.13 10.84 -14.72
N ARG A 130 7.86 11.97 -14.69
CA ARG A 130 9.33 11.99 -14.63
C ARG A 130 9.79 12.87 -13.47
N TRP A 131 10.14 12.25 -12.35
CA TRP A 131 10.55 12.95 -11.14
C TRP A 131 11.37 12.05 -10.21
N ASP A 132 12.06 12.67 -9.26
CA ASP A 132 12.83 12.02 -8.21
C ASP A 132 12.32 12.51 -6.85
N GLY A 133 12.34 11.67 -5.82
CA GLY A 133 11.81 12.03 -4.50
C GLY A 133 11.98 10.94 -3.45
N HIS A 134 11.22 11.03 -2.35
CA HIS A 134 11.30 10.08 -1.25
C HIS A 134 10.60 8.75 -1.57
N GLY A 135 11.29 7.66 -1.31
CA GLY A 135 10.81 6.29 -1.44
C GLY A 135 10.50 5.64 -0.08
N TYR A 136 9.66 4.62 -0.13
CA TYR A 136 9.31 3.73 0.97
C TYR A 136 9.07 2.33 0.39
N PHE A 137 9.58 1.30 1.07
CA PHE A 137 9.40 -0.08 0.65
C PHE A 137 9.02 -0.96 1.82
N ASP A 138 7.91 -1.70 1.67
CA ASP A 138 7.48 -2.69 2.62
C ASP A 138 6.83 -3.90 1.93
N ALA A 139 6.54 -4.91 2.74
CA ALA A 139 5.70 -6.02 2.35
C ALA A 139 4.69 -6.35 3.44
N ASN A 140 3.58 -6.91 2.98
CA ASN A 140 2.57 -7.51 3.83
C ASN A 140 2.43 -8.98 3.44
N PHE A 141 2.38 -9.87 4.42
CA PHE A 141 2.13 -11.29 4.21
C PHE A 141 0.90 -11.71 5.04
N GLY A 142 0.10 -12.61 4.51
CA GLY A 142 -0.97 -13.18 5.30
C GLY A 142 -1.51 -14.50 4.77
N THR A 143 -1.95 -15.34 5.71
CA THR A 143 -2.54 -16.65 5.43
C THR A 143 -4.06 -16.63 5.44
N ARG A 144 -4.67 -15.47 5.73
CA ARG A 144 -6.13 -15.26 5.74
C ARG A 144 -6.53 -13.99 5.01
N ALA A 145 -7.80 -13.93 4.62
CA ALA A 145 -8.37 -12.73 4.03
C ALA A 145 -8.52 -11.63 5.09
N LEU A 146 -8.14 -10.40 4.74
CA LEU A 146 -8.18 -9.24 5.64
C LEU A 146 -9.56 -9.06 6.30
N GLU A 147 -10.66 -9.19 5.54
CA GLU A 147 -12.01 -8.99 6.04
C GLU A 147 -12.51 -10.07 7.01
N GLN A 148 -11.75 -11.15 7.20
CA GLN A 148 -12.04 -12.17 8.21
C GLN A 148 -11.54 -11.76 9.59
N ASP A 149 -10.46 -10.99 9.67
CA ASP A 149 -9.75 -10.72 10.92
C ASP A 149 -9.76 -9.24 11.31
N PHE A 150 -9.98 -8.32 10.36
CA PHE A 150 -10.01 -6.88 10.60
C PHE A 150 -11.36 -6.25 10.23
N ARG A 151 -11.77 -5.23 10.99
CA ARG A 151 -12.90 -4.35 10.69
C ARG A 151 -12.44 -3.07 10.03
N PHE A 152 -11.34 -2.52 10.52
CA PHE A 152 -10.82 -1.23 10.11
C PHE A 152 -9.34 -1.15 10.44
N TRP A 153 -8.55 -0.49 9.60
CA TRP A 153 -7.22 -0.04 9.99
C TRP A 153 -6.90 1.33 9.42
N THR A 154 -5.93 1.99 10.02
CA THR A 154 -5.18 3.10 9.45
C THR A 154 -3.70 2.78 9.47
N TRP A 155 -3.02 3.20 8.41
CA TRP A 155 -1.58 3.13 8.32
C TRP A 155 -1.06 4.50 7.89
N GLY A 156 0.06 4.93 8.45
CA GLY A 156 0.69 6.16 8.04
C GLY A 156 2.20 6.09 8.12
N ARG A 157 2.87 6.81 7.22
CA ARG A 157 4.32 6.96 7.18
C ARG A 157 4.67 8.43 7.05
N TYR A 158 5.37 8.94 8.05
CA TYR A 158 5.66 10.35 8.26
C TYR A 158 7.17 10.57 8.32
N PRO A 159 7.78 11.12 7.26
CA PRO A 159 9.19 11.49 7.31
C PRO A 159 9.39 12.67 8.25
N LEU A 160 10.38 12.57 9.13
CA LEU A 160 10.90 13.63 9.97
C LEU A 160 12.32 14.00 9.49
N LYS A 161 13.01 14.89 10.21
CA LYS A 161 14.31 15.40 9.78
C LYS A 161 15.38 14.32 9.58
N ASP A 162 15.46 13.36 10.50
CA ASP A 162 16.52 12.34 10.59
C ASP A 162 15.99 10.89 10.66
N ARG A 163 14.67 10.74 10.76
CA ARG A 163 13.97 9.48 10.93
C ARG A 163 12.65 9.46 10.19
N THR A 164 12.00 8.31 10.13
CA THR A 164 10.63 8.16 9.65
C THR A 164 9.83 7.47 10.72
N VAL A 165 8.65 8.00 11.02
CA VAL A 165 7.70 7.40 11.94
C VAL A 165 6.58 6.74 11.15
N CYS A 166 6.28 5.48 11.46
CA CYS A 166 5.16 4.75 10.92
C CYS A 166 4.14 4.46 12.03
N PHE A 167 2.87 4.68 11.73
CA PHE A 167 1.76 4.32 12.60
C PHE A 167 0.94 3.21 11.96
N TYR A 168 0.55 2.21 12.76
CA TYR A 168 -0.35 1.15 12.34
C TYR A 168 -1.39 0.93 13.44
N ASP A 169 -2.62 1.36 13.17
CA ASP A 169 -3.76 1.20 14.07
C ASP A 169 -4.78 0.28 13.42
N ALA A 170 -5.24 -0.75 14.13
CA ALA A 170 -6.25 -1.67 13.60
C ALA A 170 -7.29 -2.05 14.65
N ILE A 171 -8.54 -2.20 14.19
CA ILE A 171 -9.64 -2.78 14.95
C ILE A 171 -9.90 -4.16 14.36
N ARG A 172 -9.65 -5.20 15.15
CA ARG A 172 -9.86 -6.59 14.75
C ARG A 172 -11.34 -6.98 14.83
N ARG A 173 -11.70 -8.09 14.19
CA ARG A 173 -13.09 -8.57 14.10
C ARG A 173 -13.66 -9.00 15.45
N ASP A 174 -12.82 -9.54 16.31
CA ASP A 174 -13.10 -9.89 17.71
C ASP A 174 -13.25 -8.67 18.64
N GLY A 175 -12.94 -7.46 18.15
CA GLY A 175 -13.03 -6.22 18.92
C GLY A 175 -11.71 -5.77 19.57
N THR A 176 -10.68 -6.61 19.56
CA THR A 176 -9.35 -6.22 20.03
C THR A 176 -8.71 -5.17 19.13
N ARG A 177 -7.73 -4.44 19.64
CA ARG A 177 -7.04 -3.37 18.92
C ARG A 177 -5.56 -3.68 18.74
N LEU A 178 -5.01 -3.19 17.65
CA LEU A 178 -3.59 -2.96 17.43
C LEU A 178 -3.38 -1.46 17.46
N ALA A 179 -2.34 -1.01 18.16
CA ALA A 179 -1.83 0.34 18.08
C ALA A 179 -0.30 0.24 18.09
N LEU A 180 0.32 0.72 17.02
CA LEU A 180 1.75 0.60 16.81
C LEU A 180 2.31 1.95 16.35
N ALA A 181 3.38 2.39 16.99
CA ALA A 181 4.20 3.50 16.53
C ALA A 181 5.65 3.02 16.47
N VAL A 182 6.22 3.00 15.28
CA VAL A 182 7.63 2.64 15.08
C VAL A 182 8.35 3.79 14.42
N GLU A 183 9.56 4.08 14.88
CA GLU A 183 10.46 4.96 14.19
C GLU A 183 11.60 4.16 13.56
N ALA A 184 12.10 4.65 12.44
CA ALA A 184 13.26 4.10 11.77
C ALA A 184 14.22 5.21 11.38
N ASP A 185 15.49 5.05 11.72
CA ASP A 185 16.54 5.99 11.33
C ASP A 185 17.15 5.67 9.96
N ILE A 186 17.98 6.58 9.45
CA ILE A 186 18.67 6.43 8.16
C ILE A 186 19.59 5.20 8.10
N LYS A 187 20.03 4.67 9.24
CA LYS A 187 20.89 3.49 9.35
C LYS A 187 20.08 2.19 9.43
N GLY A 188 18.75 2.27 9.42
CA GLY A 188 17.85 1.13 9.47
C GLY A 188 17.63 0.57 10.87
N ARG A 189 17.99 1.30 11.92
CA ARG A 189 17.60 0.94 13.29
C ARG A 189 16.13 1.27 13.45
N VAL A 190 15.36 0.30 13.93
CA VAL A 190 13.93 0.41 14.17
C VAL A 190 13.66 0.27 15.66
N SER A 191 12.88 1.18 16.21
CA SER A 191 12.43 1.15 17.60
C SER A 191 10.93 1.47 17.67
N GLU A 192 10.26 0.84 18.63
CA GLU A 192 8.93 1.28 19.03
C GLU A 192 9.05 2.59 19.82
N ILE A 193 8.10 3.49 19.62
CA ILE A 193 8.03 4.78 20.32
C ILE A 193 6.69 4.92 21.03
N ASP A 194 6.62 5.87 21.95
CA ASP A 194 5.37 6.23 22.61
C ASP A 194 4.33 6.65 21.57
N LEU A 195 3.12 6.09 21.70
CA LEU A 195 2.01 6.37 20.81
C LEU A 195 1.48 7.78 21.04
N PRO A 196 1.54 8.69 20.03
CA PRO A 196 0.83 9.96 20.13
C PRO A 196 -0.69 9.71 20.23
N PRO A 197 -1.48 10.66 20.78
CA PRO A 197 -2.92 10.51 20.81
C PRO A 197 -3.51 10.37 19.39
N VAL A 198 -4.65 9.67 19.32
CA VAL A 198 -5.41 9.58 18.07
C VAL A 198 -6.07 10.93 17.80
N ALA A 199 -5.87 11.45 16.59
CA ALA A 199 -6.46 12.69 16.12
C ALA A 199 -7.42 12.43 14.94
N PRO A 200 -8.61 13.04 14.95
CA PRO A 200 -9.60 12.81 13.91
C PRO A 200 -9.19 13.49 12.59
N LEU A 201 -9.54 12.83 11.48
CA LEU A 201 -9.47 13.42 10.14
C LEU A 201 -10.88 13.52 9.56
N ARG A 202 -11.12 14.52 8.70
CA ARG A 202 -12.35 14.58 7.91
C ARG A 202 -12.52 13.26 7.15
N ARG A 203 -13.74 12.77 6.95
CA ARG A 203 -13.97 11.57 6.12
C ARG A 203 -13.51 11.79 4.67
N SER A 204 -13.26 10.70 3.93
CA SER A 204 -12.94 10.79 2.50
C SER A 204 -14.17 11.18 1.67
N GLY A 205 -14.02 11.39 0.35
CA GLY A 205 -15.15 11.68 -0.54
C GLY A 205 -16.16 10.54 -0.59
N TRP A 206 -15.71 9.30 -0.42
CA TRP A 206 -16.55 8.11 -0.22
C TRP A 206 -17.02 7.90 1.23
N LEU A 207 -16.89 8.91 2.09
CA LEU A 207 -17.28 8.87 3.51
C LEU A 207 -16.54 7.80 4.32
N VAL A 208 -15.37 7.34 3.88
CA VAL A 208 -14.53 6.42 4.67
C VAL A 208 -14.04 7.16 5.92
N ARG A 209 -14.17 6.52 7.09
CA ARG A 209 -13.63 7.03 8.36
C ARG A 209 -12.11 7.16 8.23
N ARG A 210 -11.57 8.27 8.72
CA ARG A 210 -10.13 8.51 8.77
C ARG A 210 -9.75 9.05 10.14
N GLU A 211 -8.61 8.60 10.62
CA GLU A 211 -7.95 9.08 11.83
C GLU A 211 -6.45 8.79 11.69
N THR A 212 -5.64 9.54 12.40
CA THR A 212 -4.20 9.32 12.46
C THR A 212 -3.70 9.64 13.86
N ARG A 213 -2.39 9.59 14.07
CA ARG A 213 -1.72 9.96 15.31
C ARG A 213 -1.09 11.35 15.14
N ALA A 214 -1.19 12.17 16.18
CA ALA A 214 -0.63 13.52 16.19
C ALA A 214 -0.32 13.95 17.62
N ASP A 215 0.50 14.97 17.79
CA ASP A 215 0.73 15.57 19.10
C ASP A 215 -0.56 16.10 19.73
N ALA A 216 -0.59 16.12 21.07
CA ALA A 216 -1.77 16.52 21.83
C ALA A 216 -2.22 17.95 21.46
N GLY A 217 -3.50 18.08 21.08
CA GLY A 217 -4.08 19.36 20.66
C GLY A 217 -3.82 19.72 19.18
N HIS A 218 -2.94 19.01 18.47
CA HIS A 218 -2.73 19.23 17.05
C HIS A 218 -3.87 18.61 16.22
N VAL A 219 -4.31 19.32 15.17
CA VAL A 219 -5.35 18.85 14.25
C VAL A 219 -4.75 18.54 12.88
N PRO A 220 -4.57 17.25 12.52
CA PRO A 220 -4.02 16.86 11.22
C PRO A 220 -4.89 17.33 10.05
N LYS A 221 -4.24 17.63 8.92
CA LYS A 221 -4.91 18.14 7.72
C LYS A 221 -4.54 17.31 6.50
N ALA A 222 -5.54 16.70 5.87
CA ALA A 222 -5.38 16.10 4.55
C ALA A 222 -5.07 17.21 3.52
N ARG A 223 -3.94 17.08 2.81
CA ARG A 223 -3.46 18.05 1.81
C ARG A 223 -3.77 17.63 0.39
N LEU A 224 -3.69 16.34 0.11
CA LEU A 224 -3.95 15.81 -1.23
C LEU A 224 -4.57 14.43 -1.13
N SER A 225 -5.74 14.24 -1.74
CA SER A 225 -6.31 12.90 -1.95
C SER A 225 -5.58 12.23 -3.12
N LEU A 226 -5.04 11.03 -2.91
CA LEU A 226 -4.26 10.30 -3.90
C LEU A 226 -5.05 9.12 -4.49
N LEU A 227 -5.85 8.45 -3.67
CA LEU A 227 -6.78 7.40 -4.07
C LEU A 227 -7.98 7.44 -3.13
N ASP A 228 -9.19 7.39 -3.68
CA ASP A 228 -10.42 7.36 -2.89
C ASP A 228 -11.41 6.36 -3.48
N ALA A 229 -11.91 5.47 -2.64
CA ALA A 229 -12.78 4.36 -2.99
C ALA A 229 -13.78 4.09 -1.84
N PRO A 230 -14.88 3.35 -2.09
CA PRO A 230 -15.94 3.11 -1.10
C PRO A 230 -15.47 2.55 0.26
N PHE A 231 -14.34 1.85 0.28
CA PHE A 231 -13.78 1.15 1.45
C PHE A 231 -12.33 1.51 1.74
N TYR A 232 -11.68 2.31 0.89
CA TYR A 232 -10.25 2.60 0.99
C TYR A 232 -9.97 4.04 0.63
N SER A 233 -9.09 4.69 1.37
CA SER A 233 -8.58 6.01 1.00
C SER A 233 -7.09 6.10 1.26
N ARG A 234 -6.38 6.83 0.41
CA ARG A 234 -4.98 7.21 0.56
C ARG A 234 -4.82 8.70 0.30
N ALA A 235 -4.13 9.39 1.19
CA ALA A 235 -3.92 10.83 1.09
C ALA A 235 -2.55 11.24 1.64
N LEU A 236 -2.05 12.40 1.20
CA LEU A 236 -1.01 13.12 1.93
C LEU A 236 -1.65 13.86 3.10
N VAL A 237 -1.16 13.63 4.30
CA VAL A 237 -1.64 14.25 5.55
C VAL A 237 -0.50 15.00 6.19
N GLN A 238 -0.75 16.28 6.49
CA GLN A 238 0.13 17.09 7.33
C GLN A 238 -0.26 16.90 8.79
N THR A 239 0.73 16.67 9.65
CA THR A 239 0.58 16.50 11.09
C THR A 239 1.83 16.98 11.83
N GLU A 240 1.87 16.82 13.14
CA GLU A 240 2.98 17.16 14.02
C GLU A 240 3.23 15.97 14.94
N ILE A 241 4.50 15.56 15.06
CA ILE A 241 4.94 14.40 15.81
C ILE A 241 6.20 14.82 16.60
N GLY A 242 6.11 14.85 17.93
CA GLY A 242 7.20 15.27 18.79
C GLY A 242 7.65 16.73 18.54
N GLY A 243 6.71 17.62 18.22
CA GLY A 243 6.94 19.02 17.86
C GLY A 243 7.45 19.24 16.44
N GLU A 244 7.66 18.18 15.65
CA GLU A 244 8.14 18.28 14.28
C GLU A 244 6.99 18.20 13.27
N PRO A 245 6.80 19.21 12.40
CA PRO A 245 5.81 19.13 11.34
C PRO A 245 6.21 18.10 10.29
N SER A 246 5.29 17.24 9.89
CA SER A 246 5.50 16.21 8.87
C SER A 246 4.38 16.19 7.84
N LEU A 247 4.74 15.98 6.57
CA LEU A 247 3.81 15.64 5.50
C LEU A 247 4.04 14.18 5.11
N GLY A 248 3.12 13.31 5.51
CA GLY A 248 3.24 11.87 5.36
C GLY A 248 2.15 11.25 4.50
N MET A 249 2.38 9.99 4.13
CA MET A 249 1.35 9.15 3.53
C MET A 249 0.42 8.66 4.62
N HIS A 250 -0.89 8.67 4.34
CA HIS A 250 -1.92 8.13 5.23
C HIS A 250 -2.89 7.27 4.44
N GLU A 251 -3.24 6.12 5.00
CA GLU A 251 -4.18 5.15 4.47
C GLU A 251 -5.25 4.83 5.51
N ALA A 252 -6.48 4.64 5.03
CA ALA A 252 -7.58 4.09 5.82
C ALA A 252 -8.28 3.00 5.03
N LEU A 253 -8.52 1.85 5.66
CA LEU A 253 -9.18 0.70 5.06
C LEU A 253 -10.35 0.24 5.95
N ASP A 254 -11.55 0.28 5.39
CA ASP A 254 -12.78 -0.19 6.03
C ASP A 254 -13.16 -1.57 5.49
N LEU A 255 -12.86 -2.60 6.26
CA LEU A 255 -13.09 -3.99 5.87
C LEU A 255 -14.52 -4.46 6.13
N VAL A 256 -15.29 -3.72 6.93
CA VAL A 256 -16.74 -3.93 7.04
C VAL A 256 -17.40 -3.58 5.71
N ARG A 257 -17.04 -2.43 5.14
CA ARG A 257 -17.47 -2.05 3.79
C ARG A 257 -16.92 -3.01 2.74
N PHE A 258 -15.61 -3.26 2.72
CA PHE A 258 -14.97 -4.13 1.70
C PHE A 258 -15.60 -5.53 1.58
N ARG A 259 -16.13 -6.07 2.68
CA ARG A 259 -16.79 -7.39 2.72
C ARG A 259 -18.18 -7.40 2.07
N GLN A 260 -18.81 -6.24 1.87
CA GLN A 260 -20.13 -6.16 1.28
C GLN A 260 -20.14 -6.79 -0.12
N PRO A 261 -21.08 -7.72 -0.41
CA PRO A 261 -21.10 -8.47 -1.68
C PRO A 261 -21.14 -7.57 -2.92
N LEU A 262 -21.86 -6.45 -2.83
CA LEU A 262 -22.05 -5.50 -3.94
C LEU A 262 -20.77 -4.77 -4.37
N LEU A 263 -19.73 -4.73 -3.53
CA LEU A 263 -18.46 -4.11 -3.91
C LEU A 263 -17.64 -4.96 -4.88
N LYS A 264 -17.79 -6.29 -4.88
CA LYS A 264 -16.95 -7.17 -5.73
C LYS A 264 -17.22 -6.96 -7.22
N PRO A 265 -18.49 -6.87 -7.69
CA PRO A 265 -18.79 -6.49 -9.06
C PRO A 265 -18.23 -5.10 -9.43
N MET A 266 -18.32 -4.09 -8.56
CA MET A 266 -17.73 -2.77 -8.81
C MET A 266 -16.21 -2.84 -8.96
N LEU A 267 -15.54 -3.65 -8.14
CA LEU A 267 -14.10 -3.87 -8.24
C LEU A 267 -13.72 -4.59 -9.53
N ALA A 268 -14.55 -5.48 -10.06
CA ALA A 268 -14.26 -6.20 -11.30
C ALA A 268 -14.15 -5.26 -12.52
N LEU A 269 -14.86 -4.13 -12.50
CA LEU A 269 -14.72 -3.07 -13.51
C LEU A 269 -13.36 -2.37 -13.45
N ARG A 270 -12.72 -2.35 -12.27
CA ARG A 270 -11.42 -1.72 -12.03
C ARG A 270 -10.25 -2.70 -12.09
N VAL A 271 -10.53 -3.99 -11.93
CA VAL A 271 -9.55 -5.08 -11.86
C VAL A 271 -9.90 -6.08 -12.97
N PRO A 272 -9.50 -5.83 -14.23
CA PRO A 272 -9.77 -6.77 -15.31
C PRO A 272 -9.04 -8.10 -15.09
N ARG A 273 -9.61 -9.20 -15.54
CA ARG A 273 -9.02 -10.54 -15.46
C ARG A 273 -8.39 -10.95 -16.78
N ARG A 274 -7.16 -11.48 -16.71
CA ARG A 274 -6.48 -12.17 -17.81
C ARG A 274 -5.96 -13.51 -17.32
N ALA A 275 -6.78 -14.56 -17.48
CA ALA A 275 -6.46 -15.89 -16.96
C ALA A 275 -5.29 -16.53 -17.69
N ASP A 276 -5.24 -16.38 -19.00
CA ASP A 276 -4.18 -16.95 -19.84
C ASP A 276 -3.15 -15.89 -20.22
N TRP A 277 -1.88 -16.28 -20.14
CA TRP A 277 -0.74 -15.45 -20.48
C TRP A 277 0.18 -16.21 -21.45
N PRO A 278 0.42 -15.67 -22.66
CA PRO A 278 1.26 -16.29 -23.67
C PRO A 278 2.75 -16.17 -23.34
#